data_AF-A0A832M2U0-F1
#
_entry.id   AF-A0A832M2U0-F1
#
_cell.length_a   1.000
_cell.length_b   1.000
_cell.length_c   1.000
_cell.angle_alpha   90.00
_cell.angle_beta   90.00
_cell.angle_gamma   90.00
#
_symmetry.space_group_name_H-M   'P 1'
#
loop_
_entity.id
_entity.type
_entity.pdbx_description
1 polymer ?
#
loop_
_entity_poly.entity_id
_entity_poly.type
_entity_poly.pdbx_seq_one_letter_code
_entity_poly.pdbx_strand_id
1 'polypeptide(L)'
;MSNGSYIEFDEFGVLNIFCMNCHEKIAGRTYIEVASRSDPNKKEKVIALARYSTYREKKVSMSDGSYASLLLCDKCEMKEQDPQEMTRQIHSGWEKECRHAGRNLQELDEVKKAHVVKQKQQIL
;
A
#
# COMPACT_ATOMS: atom_id res chain seq x y z
N MET A 1 -6.04 8.41 16.37
CA MET A 1 -5.73 8.19 14.95
C MET A 1 -4.71 7.07 14.88
N SER A 2 -4.93 6.07 14.01
CA SER A 2 -4.16 4.83 13.98
C SER A 2 -2.74 5.04 13.46
N ASN A 3 -1.74 4.62 14.25
CA ASN A 3 -0.31 4.63 13.89
C ASN A 3 0.08 3.52 12.89
N GLY A 4 -0.85 3.13 12.01
CA GLY A 4 -0.66 2.01 11.08
C GLY A 4 -0.17 2.46 9.70
N SER A 5 0.44 1.52 8.99
CA SER A 5 0.65 1.63 7.54
C SER A 5 -0.62 1.16 6.83
N TYR A 6 -0.91 1.72 5.66
CA TYR A 6 -2.01 1.28 4.81
C TYR A 6 -1.84 -0.16 4.28
N ILE A 7 -0.64 -0.75 4.43
CA ILE A 7 -0.33 -2.10 3.96
C ILE A 7 0.40 -2.92 5.03
N GLU A 8 0.13 -4.22 5.02
CA GLU A 8 0.74 -5.21 5.90
C GLU A 8 1.26 -6.39 5.08
N PHE A 9 2.43 -6.90 5.47
CA PHE A 9 3.12 -8.00 4.84
C PHE A 9 3.46 -9.09 5.86
N ASP A 10 3.56 -10.32 5.40
CA ASP A 10 4.19 -11.43 6.13
C ASP A 10 5.12 -12.22 5.19
N GLU A 11 5.50 -13.44 5.58
CA GLU A 11 6.37 -14.33 4.81
C GLU A 11 5.85 -14.72 3.41
N PHE A 12 4.54 -14.61 3.17
CA PHE A 12 3.92 -14.95 1.87
C PHE A 12 3.54 -13.71 1.04
N GLY A 13 3.91 -12.50 1.47
CA GLY A 13 3.64 -11.26 0.77
C GLY A 13 2.58 -10.40 1.44
N VAL A 14 1.75 -9.72 0.64
CA VAL A 14 0.71 -8.82 1.15
C VAL A 14 -0.32 -9.61 1.94
N LEU A 15 -0.49 -9.23 3.21
CA LEU A 15 -1.47 -9.81 4.11
C LEU A 15 -2.76 -8.98 4.11
N ASN A 16 -2.65 -7.68 4.32
CA ASN A 16 -3.81 -6.78 4.43
C ASN A 16 -3.54 -5.44 3.76
N ILE A 17 -4.61 -4.83 3.25
CA ILE A 17 -4.64 -3.46 2.75
C ILE A 17 -5.76 -2.71 3.48
N PHE A 18 -5.44 -1.52 3.95
CA PHE A 18 -6.32 -0.66 4.74
C PHE A 18 -6.60 0.65 4.00
N CYS A 19 -7.77 1.23 4.26
CA CYS A 19 -8.12 2.57 3.82
C CYS A 19 -7.13 3.57 4.43
N MET A 20 -6.54 4.41 3.60
CA MET A 20 -5.53 5.37 4.05
C MET A 20 -6.11 6.44 4.98
N ASN A 21 -7.43 6.67 4.94
CA ASN A 21 -8.08 7.65 5.82
C ASN A 21 -8.50 7.04 7.17
N CYS A 22 -9.37 6.02 7.14
CA CYS A 22 -9.99 5.47 8.35
C CYS A 22 -9.35 4.17 8.86
N HIS A 23 -8.37 3.62 8.15
CA HIS A 23 -7.75 2.33 8.45
C HIS A 23 -8.70 1.12 8.46
N GLU A 24 -9.91 1.25 7.90
CA GLU A 24 -10.80 0.12 7.67
C GLU A 24 -10.16 -0.82 6.64
N LYS A 25 -10.21 -2.14 6.88
CA LYS A 25 -9.65 -3.14 5.99
C LYS A 25 -10.43 -3.16 4.67
N ILE A 26 -9.76 -2.87 3.55
CA ILE A 26 -10.38 -2.81 2.21
C ILE A 26 -10.08 -4.06 1.39
N ALA A 27 -8.94 -4.69 1.64
CA ALA A 27 -8.57 -5.96 1.02
C ALA A 27 -7.65 -6.77 1.94
N GLY A 28 -7.52 -8.06 1.66
CA GLY A 28 -6.59 -8.89 2.39
C GLY A 28 -6.58 -10.33 1.88
N ARG A 29 -5.52 -11.02 2.25
CA ARG A 29 -5.24 -12.36 1.76
C ARG A 29 -6.30 -13.33 2.23
N THR A 30 -6.71 -14.18 1.31
CA THR A 30 -7.61 -15.32 1.53
C THR A 30 -7.09 -16.52 0.76
N TYR A 31 -7.74 -17.66 0.96
CA TYR A 31 -7.51 -18.88 0.19
C TYR A 31 -8.78 -19.20 -0.59
N ILE A 32 -8.63 -19.43 -1.89
CA ILE A 32 -9.71 -19.94 -2.74
C ILE A 32 -9.34 -21.33 -3.25
N GLU A 33 -10.35 -22.16 -3.43
CA GLU A 33 -10.17 -23.48 -4.04
C GLU A 33 -10.38 -23.35 -5.55
N VAL A 34 -9.38 -23.75 -6.32
CA VAL A 34 -9.44 -23.83 -7.78
C VAL A 34 -9.26 -25.28 -8.22
N ALA A 35 -9.93 -25.67 -9.30
CA ALA A 35 -9.68 -26.99 -9.88
C ALA A 35 -8.25 -27.04 -10.43
N SER A 36 -7.55 -28.15 -10.16
CA SER A 36 -6.23 -28.37 -10.71
C SER A 36 -6.31 -28.47 -12.24
N ARG A 37 -5.36 -27.84 -12.94
CA ARG A 37 -5.30 -27.90 -14.41
C ARG A 37 -4.92 -29.29 -14.92
N SER A 38 -4.23 -30.09 -14.11
CA SER A 38 -3.77 -31.43 -14.46
C SER A 38 -4.74 -32.54 -14.05
N ASP A 39 -5.61 -32.30 -13.07
CA ASP A 39 -6.64 -33.23 -12.62
C ASP A 39 -7.93 -32.48 -12.23
N PRO A 40 -9.00 -32.55 -13.04
CA PRO A 40 -10.27 -31.88 -12.78
C PRO A 40 -10.96 -32.31 -11.47
N ASN A 41 -10.64 -33.49 -10.93
CA ASN A 41 -11.21 -33.99 -9.68
C ASN A 41 -10.46 -33.47 -8.45
N LYS A 42 -9.30 -32.85 -8.64
CA LYS A 42 -8.48 -32.30 -7.57
C LYS A 42 -8.73 -30.81 -7.42
N LYS A 43 -8.92 -30.36 -6.18
CA LYS A 43 -8.95 -28.94 -5.83
C LYS A 43 -7.64 -28.52 -5.18
N GLU A 44 -7.14 -27.36 -5.56
CA GLU A 44 -5.93 -26.75 -5.04
C GLU A 44 -6.29 -25.44 -4.31
N LYS A 45 -5.70 -25.24 -3.14
CA LYS A 45 -5.85 -23.97 -2.40
C LYS A 45 -4.83 -22.99 -2.91
N VAL A 46 -5.29 -21.91 -3.54
CA VAL A 46 -4.43 -20.83 -4.02
C VAL A 46 -4.64 -19.57 -3.19
N ILE A 47 -3.53 -18.86 -2.99
CA ILE A 47 -3.54 -17.56 -2.33
C ILE A 47 -4.19 -16.54 -3.27
N ALA A 48 -5.17 -15.81 -2.75
CA ALA A 48 -5.82 -14.72 -3.46
C ALA A 48 -5.98 -13.50 -2.54
N LEU A 49 -6.20 -12.32 -3.14
CA LEU A 49 -6.56 -11.12 -2.38
C LEU A 49 -8.07 -10.90 -2.48
N ALA A 50 -8.78 -11.09 -1.37
CA ALA A 50 -10.20 -10.77 -1.29
C ALA A 50 -10.38 -9.27 -1.08
N ARG A 51 -11.33 -8.67 -1.82
CA ARG A 51 -11.80 -7.31 -1.58
C ARG A 51 -12.93 -7.36 -0.54
N TYR A 52 -12.75 -6.65 0.57
CA TYR A 52 -13.74 -6.58 1.66
C TYR A 52 -14.66 -5.36 1.54
N SER A 53 -14.22 -4.33 0.83
CA SER A 53 -15.07 -3.20 0.44
C SER A 53 -14.80 -2.85 -1.02
N THR A 54 -15.74 -2.12 -1.63
CA THR A 54 -15.35 -1.32 -2.79
C THR A 54 -14.38 -0.26 -2.27
N TYR A 55 -13.29 -0.09 -3.00
CA TYR A 55 -12.30 0.93 -2.71
C TYR A 55 -11.87 1.54 -4.03
N ARG A 56 -11.52 2.82 -3.97
CA ARG A 56 -11.08 3.57 -5.13
C ARG A 56 -9.66 4.06 -4.94
N GLU A 57 -8.96 4.12 -6.06
CA GLU A 57 -7.68 4.78 -6.18
C GLU A 57 -7.93 6.25 -6.50
N LYS A 58 -7.68 7.12 -5.53
CA LYS A 58 -7.71 8.57 -5.73
C LYS A 58 -6.31 9.06 -6.05
N LYS A 59 -6.10 9.56 -7.26
CA LYS A 59 -4.82 10.16 -7.65
C LYS A 59 -4.68 11.53 -7.00
N VAL A 60 -3.53 11.76 -6.37
CA VAL A 60 -3.14 13.05 -5.80
C VAL A 60 -1.85 13.48 -6.46
N SER A 61 -1.88 14.68 -7.06
CA SER A 61 -0.69 15.28 -7.66
C SER A 61 0.28 15.73 -6.58
N MET A 62 1.56 15.44 -6.79
CA MET A 62 2.66 15.87 -5.93
C MET A 62 3.29 17.16 -6.47
N SER A 63 4.07 17.85 -5.64
CA SER A 63 4.72 19.12 -5.99
C SER A 63 5.72 19.01 -7.13
N ASP A 64 6.26 17.82 -7.38
CA ASP A 64 7.19 17.53 -8.47
C ASP A 64 6.50 17.15 -9.79
N GLY A 65 5.15 17.26 -9.84
CA GLY A 65 4.35 16.89 -11.00
C GLY A 65 4.07 15.39 -11.12
N SER A 66 4.58 14.56 -10.21
CA SER A 66 4.22 13.15 -10.12
C SER A 66 2.83 12.98 -9.48
N TYR A 67 2.35 11.73 -9.39
CA TYR A 67 1.11 11.43 -8.67
C TYR A 67 1.27 10.22 -7.75
N ALA A 68 0.57 10.25 -6.62
CA ALA A 68 0.38 9.11 -5.74
C ALA A 68 -1.07 8.61 -5.84
N SER A 69 -1.26 7.29 -5.82
CA SER A 69 -2.59 6.67 -5.72
C SER A 69 -2.93 6.42 -4.24
N LEU A 70 -3.95 7.11 -3.72
CA LEU A 70 -4.50 6.85 -2.39
C LEU A 70 -5.56 5.75 -2.46
N LEU A 71 -5.48 4.79 -1.55
CA LEU A 71 -6.47 3.72 -1.42
C LEU A 71 -7.51 4.09 -0.36
N LEU A 72 -8.73 4.41 -0.81
CA LEU A 72 -9.81 4.88 0.07
C LEU A 72 -11.03 3.95 -0.02
N CYS A 73 -11.61 3.60 1.13
CA CYS A 73 -12.92 2.95 1.16
C CYS A 73 -14.01 3.93 0.70
N ASP A 74 -15.17 3.40 0.29
CA ASP A 74 -16.31 4.18 -0.20
C ASP A 74 -16.73 5.30 0.76
N LYS A 75 -16.66 5.05 2.08
CA LYS A 75 -17.03 6.02 3.12
C LYS A 75 -16.06 7.21 3.20
N CYS A 76 -14.85 7.06 2.67
CA CYS A 76 -13.75 8.02 2.80
C CYS A 76 -13.37 8.70 1.49
N GLU A 77 -13.91 8.25 0.35
CA GLU A 77 -13.58 8.79 -0.99
C GLU A 77 -13.70 10.31 -1.07
N MET A 78 -14.81 10.85 -0.54
CA MET A 78 -15.15 12.28 -0.59
C MET A 78 -14.67 13.07 0.63
N LYS A 79 -14.00 12.41 1.59
CA LYS A 79 -13.50 13.10 2.77
C LYS A 79 -12.23 13.88 2.44
N GLU A 80 -12.02 14.96 3.16
CA GLU A 80 -10.74 15.64 3.19
C GLU A 80 -9.67 14.69 3.75
N GLN A 81 -8.50 14.71 3.13
CA GLN A 81 -7.37 13.86 3.50
C GLN A 81 -6.29 14.74 4.09
N ASP A 82 -5.78 14.39 5.26
CA ASP A 82 -4.62 15.06 5.84
C ASP A 82 -3.37 14.69 5.02
N PRO A 83 -2.75 15.64 4.29
CA PRO A 83 -1.61 15.35 3.44
C PRO A 83 -0.39 14.81 4.22
N GLN A 84 -0.21 15.24 5.48
CA GLN A 84 0.91 14.79 6.30
C GLN A 84 0.73 13.33 6.69
N GLU A 85 -0.49 12.95 7.09
CA GLU A 85 -0.84 11.59 7.42
C GLU A 85 -0.75 10.66 6.21
N MET A 86 -1.24 11.09 5.04
CA MET A 86 -1.11 10.31 3.79
C MET A 86 0.36 10.08 3.45
N THR A 87 1.19 11.13 3.51
CA THR A 87 2.62 11.04 3.24
C THR A 87 3.31 10.07 4.19
N ARG A 88 2.98 10.12 5.49
CA ARG A 88 3.49 9.19 6.51
C ARG A 88 3.13 7.75 6.18
N GLN A 89 1.89 7.48 5.80
CA GLN A 89 1.44 6.14 5.44
C GLN A 89 2.12 5.60 4.18
N ILE A 90 2.30 6.44 3.16
CA ILE A 90 3.03 6.09 1.93
C ILE A 90 4.46 5.68 2.27
N HIS A 91 5.17 6.51 3.03
CA HIS A 91 6.55 6.19 3.46
C HIS A 91 6.61 4.90 4.28
N SER A 92 5.69 4.74 5.23
CA SER A 92 5.64 3.52 6.06
C SER A 92 5.35 2.27 5.23
N GLY A 93 4.44 2.36 4.25
CA GLY A 93 4.15 1.24 3.34
C GLY A 93 5.34 0.87 2.46
N TRP A 94 6.03 1.88 1.91
CA TRP A 94 7.23 1.67 1.11
C TRP A 94 8.37 1.03 1.91
N GLU A 95 8.59 1.45 3.16
CA GLU A 95 9.56 0.81 4.05
C GLU A 95 9.22 -0.66 4.31
N LYS A 96 7.94 -0.98 4.55
CA LYS A 96 7.49 -2.36 4.75
C LYS A 96 7.70 -3.23 3.51
N GLU A 97 7.37 -2.69 2.33
CA GLU A 97 7.57 -3.38 1.05
C GLU A 97 9.06 -3.68 0.83
N CYS A 98 9.93 -2.69 1.05
CA CYS A 98 11.36 -2.86 0.86
C CYS A 98 11.97 -3.87 1.85
N ARG A 99 11.53 -3.86 3.11
CA ARG A 99 11.91 -4.87 4.10
C ARG A 99 11.45 -6.28 3.68
N HIS A 100 10.21 -6.41 3.20
CA HIS A 100 9.68 -7.67 2.72
C HIS A 100 10.45 -8.19 1.49
N ALA A 101 10.82 -7.30 0.57
CA ALA A 101 11.63 -7.62 -0.61
C ALA A 101 13.11 -7.92 -0.30
N GLY A 102 13.51 -7.92 0.98
CA GLY A 102 14.89 -8.17 1.40
C GLY A 102 15.88 -7.07 1.03
N ARG A 103 15.41 -5.86 0.69
CA ARG A 103 16.30 -4.72 0.39
C ARG A 103 16.91 -4.17 1.66
N ASN A 104 18.20 -3.86 1.60
CA ASN A 104 18.94 -3.36 2.76
C ASN A 104 18.51 -1.92 3.10
N LEU A 105 18.34 -1.62 4.39
CA LEU A 105 17.88 -0.31 4.89
C LEU A 105 18.81 0.85 4.49
N GLN A 106 20.08 0.57 4.14
CA GLN A 106 21.02 1.58 3.64
C GLN A 106 20.64 2.15 2.27
N GLU A 107 20.11 1.32 1.35
CA GLU A 107 19.63 1.81 0.04
C GLU A 107 18.38 2.70 0.18
N LEU A 108 17.53 2.39 1.18
CA LEU A 108 16.36 3.18 1.51
C LEU A 108 16.74 4.59 2.00
N ASP A 109 17.83 4.72 2.75
CA ASP A 109 18.29 5.98 3.33
C ASP A 109 18.93 6.91 2.27
N GLU A 110 19.59 6.35 1.25
CA GLU A 110 20.10 7.08 0.10
C GLU A 110 18.96 7.65 -0.78
N VAL A 111 17.90 6.86 -1.00
CA VAL A 111 16.71 7.33 -1.74
C VAL A 111 15.96 8.41 -0.96
N LYS A 112 15.85 8.30 0.37
CA LYS A 112 15.29 9.37 1.22
C LYS A 112 16.11 10.66 1.14
N LYS A 113 17.44 10.58 1.21
CA LYS A 113 18.33 11.75 1.08
C LYS A 113 18.21 12.42 -0.28
N ALA A 114 18.10 11.66 -1.37
CA ALA A 114 17.90 12.21 -2.72
C ALA A 114 16.58 12.99 -2.86
N HIS A 115 15.51 12.57 -2.17
CA HIS A 115 14.23 13.28 -2.16
C HIS A 115 14.28 14.62 -1.41
N VAL A 116 14.97 14.67 -0.27
CA VAL A 116 15.12 15.90 0.55
C VAL A 116 15.95 16.97 -0.18
N VAL A 117 16.96 16.57 -0.94
CA VAL A 117 17.82 17.51 -1.70
C VAL A 117 17.04 18.20 -2.82
N LYS A 118 16.15 17.47 -3.52
CA LYS A 118 15.31 18.07 -4.58
C LYS A 118 14.31 19.11 -4.06
N GLN A 119 13.71 18.89 -2.88
CA GLN A 119 12.79 19.86 -2.28
C GLN A 119 13.50 21.17 -1.88
N LYS A 120 14.76 21.11 -1.42
CA LYS A 120 15.52 22.34 -1.10
C LYS A 120 15.91 23.15 -2.33
N GLN A 121 16.12 22.51 -3.48
CA GLN A 121 16.50 23.19 -4.72
C GLN A 121 15.33 23.87 -5.44
N GLN A 122 14.08 23.57 -5.09
CA GLN A 122 12.90 24.25 -5.63
C GLN A 122 12.47 25.48 -4.80
N ILE A 123 13.12 25.75 -3.67
CA ILE A 123 12.81 26.87 -2.75
C ILE A 123 13.88 27.98 -2.82
N LEU A 124 14.86 27.85 -3.72
CA LEU A 124 15.86 28.88 -4.05
C LEU A 124 15.62 29.39 -5.47
#